data_AF-A0A956DNB3-F1
#
_entry.id   AF-A0A956DNB3-F1
#
_cell.length_a   1.000
_cell.length_b   1.000
_cell.length_c   1.000
_cell.angle_alpha   90.00
_cell.angle_beta   90.00
_cell.angle_gamma   90.00
#
_symmetry.space_group_name_H-M   'P 1'
#
loop_
_entity.id
_entity.type
_entity.pdbx_description
1 polymer ?
#
loop_
_entity_poly.entity_id
_entity_poly.type
_entity_poly.pdbx_seq_one_letter_code
_entity_poly.pdbx_strand_id
1 'polypeptide(L)'
;MVSDLGKGLAAAAALATVVLSGAPARADMVPDGYKGVSLSIEIALDGELPEGRSLVLANTWKGVTALPPGEVVKVEWHPLHGKLQLVSAASDQIPALIEVAEKEHDQRLSAIVSKTVPCAPPFDGVRTVEDTEPYDEIRWHYRVSLSASGCKAELVRTAHLNDGKDLDPPAKPSASAVASSAPTTAPAMSAAPPPPATPPRPASSCSFRGAAAPGTGIAWLALMGLALRRRLRRG
;
A
#
# COMPACT_ATOMS: atom_id res chain seq x y z
N MET A 1 52.34 -51.21 42.83
CA MET A 1 52.52 -49.78 43.11
C MET A 1 51.82 -49.00 42.01
N VAL A 2 50.79 -48.25 42.41
CA VAL A 2 50.35 -46.94 41.88
C VAL A 2 49.94 -46.93 40.38
N SER A 3 48.65 -47.10 40.06
CA SER A 3 47.61 -46.06 39.98
C SER A 3 47.77 -45.16 38.76
N ASP A 4 46.90 -45.32 37.74
CA ASP A 4 46.38 -44.18 36.98
C ASP A 4 45.05 -44.55 36.31
N LEU A 5 44.02 -44.56 37.15
CA LEU A 5 42.61 -44.61 36.76
C LEU A 5 42.02 -43.23 37.10
N GLY A 6 42.34 -42.23 36.29
CA GLY A 6 41.93 -40.84 36.48
C GLY A 6 41.26 -40.27 35.25
N LYS A 7 40.22 -40.96 34.74
CA LYS A 7 39.33 -40.40 33.71
C LYS A 7 38.67 -39.16 34.29
N GLY A 8 39.03 -38.01 33.73
CA GLY A 8 38.60 -36.68 34.14
C GLY A 8 37.09 -36.55 34.28
N LEU A 9 36.65 -36.39 35.52
CA LEU A 9 35.40 -35.74 35.87
C LEU A 9 35.63 -34.23 35.73
N ALA A 10 35.33 -33.67 34.56
CA ALA A 10 35.21 -32.23 34.37
C ALA A 10 34.17 -31.94 33.28
N ALA A 11 32.94 -32.38 33.53
CA ALA A 11 31.79 -32.01 32.72
C ALA A 11 30.60 -31.81 33.66
N ALA A 12 30.58 -30.68 34.38
CA ALA A 12 29.42 -30.27 35.13
C ALA A 12 29.30 -28.74 35.11
N ALA A 13 28.09 -28.30 34.75
CA ALA A 13 27.50 -27.00 35.04
C ALA A 13 27.98 -25.78 34.22
N ALA A 14 27.58 -25.75 32.95
CA ALA A 14 27.12 -24.50 32.34
C ALA A 14 25.69 -24.72 31.81
N LEU A 15 24.75 -25.01 32.72
CA LEU A 15 23.32 -24.83 32.47
C LEU A 15 23.09 -23.32 32.39
N ALA A 16 23.24 -22.79 31.18
CA ALA A 16 22.82 -21.46 30.84
C ALA A 16 21.29 -21.40 31.05
N THR A 17 20.89 -20.91 32.21
CA THR A 17 19.54 -20.42 32.47
C THR A 17 19.34 -19.21 31.55
N VAL A 18 19.03 -19.48 30.28
CA VAL A 18 18.34 -18.51 29.42
C VAL A 18 16.97 -18.39 30.06
N VAL A 19 16.88 -17.52 31.06
CA VAL A 19 15.60 -16.99 31.52
C VAL A 19 14.97 -16.43 30.27
N LEU A 20 13.93 -17.13 29.81
CA LEU A 20 12.98 -16.62 28.83
C LEU A 20 12.48 -15.28 29.38
N SER A 21 13.15 -14.19 29.02
CA SER A 21 12.48 -12.91 28.86
C SER A 21 11.52 -13.11 27.70
N GLY A 22 10.40 -13.76 27.99
CA GLY A 22 9.19 -13.74 27.19
C GLY A 22 8.72 -12.30 27.17
N ALA A 23 9.42 -11.46 26.39
CA ALA A 23 8.81 -10.30 25.82
C ALA A 23 7.57 -10.84 25.11
N PRO A 24 6.35 -10.43 25.50
CA PRO A 24 5.21 -10.77 24.68
C PRO A 24 5.57 -10.30 23.28
N ALA A 25 5.48 -11.21 22.31
CA ALA A 25 5.59 -10.86 20.91
C ALA A 25 4.51 -9.81 20.63
N ARG A 26 4.85 -8.52 20.77
CA ARG A 26 3.96 -7.37 20.56
C ARG A 26 3.84 -7.15 19.06
N ALA A 27 3.35 -8.16 18.35
CA ALA A 27 3.22 -8.07 16.91
C ALA A 27 1.96 -7.29 16.49
N ASP A 28 0.99 -7.10 17.39
CA ASP A 28 -0.25 -6.39 17.06
C ASP A 28 -0.97 -5.81 18.30
N MET A 29 -0.22 -5.17 19.21
CA MET A 29 -0.84 -4.48 20.35
C MET A 29 -1.27 -3.07 19.92
N VAL A 30 -2.58 -2.82 19.94
CA VAL A 30 -3.12 -1.46 19.88
C VAL A 30 -2.55 -0.66 21.06
N PRO A 31 -1.96 0.52 20.84
CA PRO A 31 -1.42 1.34 21.93
C PRO A 31 -2.50 1.71 22.95
N ASP A 32 -2.11 1.93 24.21
CA ASP A 32 -3.02 2.46 25.23
C ASP A 32 -3.60 3.81 24.77
N GLY A 33 -4.91 4.04 24.99
CA GLY A 33 -5.62 5.23 24.51
C GLY A 33 -6.04 5.16 23.03
N TYR A 34 -5.85 4.02 22.37
CA TYR A 34 -6.32 3.79 21.00
C TYR A 34 -7.25 2.58 20.95
N LYS A 35 -8.11 2.57 19.93
CA LYS A 35 -8.97 1.43 19.58
C LYS A 35 -8.77 1.03 18.13
N GLY A 36 -9.08 -0.23 17.81
CA GLY A 36 -9.10 -0.70 16.42
C GLY A 36 -10.29 -0.11 15.65
N VAL A 37 -10.11 0.12 14.35
CA VAL A 37 -11.16 0.60 13.45
C VAL A 37 -11.31 -0.37 12.27
N SER A 38 -12.55 -0.61 11.84
CA SER A 38 -12.83 -1.37 10.63
C SER A 38 -12.55 -0.53 9.39
N LEU A 39 -12.16 -1.18 8.31
CA LEU A 39 -11.91 -0.54 7.03
C LEU A 39 -12.91 -1.06 5.99
N SER A 40 -13.46 -0.17 5.20
CA SER A 40 -14.30 -0.54 4.06
C SER A 40 -14.08 0.40 2.88
N ILE A 41 -14.51 -0.06 1.70
CA ILE A 41 -14.41 0.70 0.47
C ILE A 41 -15.68 0.50 -0.35
N GLU A 42 -16.11 1.56 -1.00
CA GLU A 42 -17.22 1.54 -1.94
C GLU A 42 -16.78 2.21 -3.25
N ILE A 43 -17.11 1.58 -4.37
CA ILE A 43 -16.74 2.06 -5.70
C ILE A 43 -17.98 2.47 -6.48
N ALA A 44 -18.03 3.72 -6.92
CA ALA A 44 -18.95 4.19 -7.95
C ALA A 44 -18.24 4.18 -9.31
N LEU A 45 -18.87 3.58 -10.33
CA LEU A 45 -18.37 3.62 -11.70
C LEU A 45 -18.94 4.80 -12.48
N ASP A 46 -18.08 5.53 -13.18
CA ASP A 46 -18.49 6.46 -14.23
C ASP A 46 -18.63 5.69 -15.56
N GLY A 47 -19.74 4.95 -15.70
CA GLY A 47 -20.05 4.14 -16.87
C GLY A 47 -20.07 2.63 -16.57
N GLU A 48 -19.85 1.82 -17.60
CA GLU A 48 -19.86 0.36 -17.49
C GLU A 48 -18.45 -0.20 -17.29
N LEU A 49 -18.36 -1.30 -16.53
CA LEU A 49 -17.12 -2.05 -16.39
C LEU A 49 -16.87 -2.82 -17.70
N PRO A 50 -15.72 -2.65 -18.38
CA PRO A 50 -15.45 -3.38 -19.61
C PRO A 50 -15.48 -4.90 -19.37
N GLU A 51 -16.01 -5.66 -20.33
CA GLU A 51 -16.07 -7.12 -20.24
C GLU A 51 -14.68 -7.74 -19.97
N GLY A 52 -14.64 -8.73 -19.09
CA GLY A 52 -13.40 -9.40 -18.71
C GLY A 52 -12.44 -8.55 -17.86
N ARG A 53 -12.86 -7.36 -17.42
CA ARG A 53 -12.10 -6.54 -16.45
C ARG A 53 -12.76 -6.56 -15.09
N SER A 54 -11.93 -6.42 -14.06
CA SER A 54 -12.37 -6.28 -12.68
C SER A 54 -11.58 -5.20 -11.97
N LEU A 55 -12.26 -4.51 -11.05
CA LEU A 55 -11.60 -3.66 -10.07
C LEU A 55 -11.23 -4.51 -8.86
N VAL A 56 -10.00 -4.32 -8.38
CA VAL A 56 -9.47 -5.03 -7.22
C VAL A 56 -8.69 -4.06 -6.34
N LEU A 57 -8.81 -4.26 -5.04
CA LEU A 57 -7.90 -3.68 -4.06
C LEU A 57 -6.72 -4.62 -3.90
N ALA A 58 -5.55 -4.19 -4.34
CA ALA A 58 -4.31 -4.91 -4.13
C ALA A 58 -3.69 -4.57 -2.77
N ASN A 59 -2.79 -5.46 -2.36
CA ASN A 59 -2.07 -5.43 -1.09
C ASN A 59 -2.91 -5.68 0.16
N THR A 60 -4.10 -6.27 0.02
CA THR A 60 -4.91 -6.68 1.16
C THR A 60 -4.31 -7.90 1.88
N TRP A 61 -4.92 -8.37 2.96
CA TRP A 61 -4.47 -9.57 3.66
C TRP A 61 -4.40 -10.78 2.71
N LYS A 62 -5.46 -10.97 1.90
CA LYS A 62 -5.57 -11.99 0.84
C LYS A 62 -4.75 -11.68 -0.43
N GLY A 63 -3.93 -10.63 -0.41
CA GLY A 63 -3.18 -10.15 -1.58
C GLY A 63 -3.98 -9.24 -2.47
N VAL A 64 -5.11 -9.73 -3.00
CA VAL A 64 -6.07 -8.93 -3.77
C VAL A 64 -7.49 -9.18 -3.26
N THR A 65 -8.35 -8.17 -3.31
CA THR A 65 -9.78 -8.25 -2.96
C THR A 65 -10.59 -7.66 -4.10
N ALA A 66 -11.57 -8.41 -4.63
CA ALA A 66 -12.45 -7.90 -5.67
C ALA A 66 -13.34 -6.77 -5.14
N LEU A 67 -13.58 -5.76 -5.99
CA LEU A 67 -14.41 -4.60 -5.67
C LEU A 67 -15.57 -4.51 -6.67
N PRO A 68 -16.71 -5.16 -6.38
CA PRO A 68 -17.91 -5.00 -7.18
C PRO A 68 -18.40 -3.54 -7.12
N PRO A 69 -18.72 -2.91 -8.26
CA PRO A 69 -19.30 -1.56 -8.28
C PRO A 69 -20.60 -1.46 -7.48
N GLY A 70 -20.74 -0.41 -6.69
CA GLY A 70 -21.93 -0.14 -5.86
C GLY A 70 -22.03 -0.97 -4.58
N GLU A 71 -21.10 -1.90 -4.35
CA GLU A 71 -21.06 -2.70 -3.13
C GLU A 71 -20.06 -2.12 -2.12
N VAL A 72 -20.42 -2.21 -0.84
CA VAL A 72 -19.52 -1.92 0.27
C VAL A 72 -18.71 -3.18 0.58
N VAL A 73 -17.40 -3.10 0.39
CA VAL A 73 -16.48 -4.21 0.63
C VAL A 73 -15.65 -3.94 1.87
N LYS A 74 -15.65 -4.89 2.82
CA LYS A 74 -14.77 -4.84 3.99
C LYS A 74 -13.32 -5.11 3.58
N VAL A 75 -12.41 -4.28 4.08
CA VAL A 75 -10.98 -4.35 3.74
C VAL A 75 -10.20 -4.92 4.92
N GLU A 76 -9.48 -6.00 4.66
CA GLU A 76 -8.49 -6.56 5.59
C GLU A 76 -7.09 -6.21 5.10
N TRP A 77 -6.28 -5.57 5.95
CA TRP A 77 -4.99 -5.02 5.56
C TRP A 77 -4.04 -4.89 6.77
N HIS A 78 -2.73 -4.93 6.51
CA HIS A 78 -1.69 -4.75 7.53
C HIS A 78 -0.62 -3.76 7.04
N PRO A 79 -0.18 -2.79 7.86
CA PRO A 79 0.83 -1.80 7.49
C PRO A 79 2.14 -2.40 6.99
N LEU A 80 2.56 -3.54 7.56
CA LEU A 80 3.77 -4.26 7.12
C LEU A 80 3.68 -4.79 5.69
N HIS A 81 2.48 -4.94 5.12
CA HIS A 81 2.33 -5.30 3.72
C HIS A 81 2.59 -4.10 2.79
N GLY A 82 2.62 -2.87 3.32
CA GLY A 82 2.75 -1.63 2.56
C GLY A 82 1.41 -1.02 2.19
N LYS A 83 1.41 0.01 1.32
CA LYS A 83 0.21 0.76 0.94
C LYS A 83 -0.80 -0.08 0.15
N LEU A 84 -2.09 0.17 0.39
CA LEU A 84 -3.17 -0.34 -0.46
C LEU A 84 -3.08 0.29 -1.85
N GLN A 85 -3.53 -0.46 -2.87
CA GLN A 85 -3.55 0.04 -4.24
C GLN A 85 -4.84 -0.35 -4.94
N LEU A 86 -5.56 0.66 -5.46
CA LEU A 86 -6.71 0.43 -6.31
C LEU A 86 -6.23 0.19 -7.75
N VAL A 87 -6.48 -0.99 -8.28
CA VAL A 87 -6.00 -1.41 -9.60
C VAL A 87 -7.12 -2.10 -10.38
N SER A 88 -6.93 -2.22 -11.68
CA SER A 88 -7.78 -3.02 -12.55
C SER A 88 -6.99 -4.20 -13.13
N ALA A 89 -7.62 -5.36 -13.16
CA ALA A 89 -7.04 -6.62 -13.64
C ALA A 89 -7.99 -7.30 -14.63
N ALA A 90 -7.47 -8.26 -15.40
CA ALA A 90 -8.33 -9.17 -16.14
C ALA A 90 -9.00 -10.13 -15.15
N SER A 91 -10.30 -10.36 -15.30
CA SER A 91 -11.11 -11.09 -14.31
C SER A 91 -10.65 -12.54 -14.11
N ASP A 92 -10.19 -13.18 -15.19
CA ASP A 92 -9.64 -14.53 -15.20
C ASP A 92 -8.30 -14.65 -14.46
N GLN A 93 -7.58 -13.54 -14.28
CA GLN A 93 -6.28 -13.52 -13.60
C GLN A 93 -6.40 -13.36 -12.08
N ILE A 94 -7.57 -13.03 -11.53
CA ILE A 94 -7.75 -12.79 -10.08
C ILE A 94 -7.29 -14.00 -9.22
N PRO A 95 -7.67 -15.26 -9.53
CA PRO A 95 -7.21 -16.40 -8.73
C PRO A 95 -5.68 -16.53 -8.72
N ALA A 96 -5.04 -16.31 -9.88
CA ALA A 96 -3.58 -16.37 -9.98
C ALA A 96 -2.89 -15.24 -9.19
N LEU A 97 -3.50 -14.06 -9.10
CA LEU A 97 -2.98 -12.94 -8.28
C LEU A 97 -3.05 -13.26 -6.78
N ILE A 98 -4.10 -13.96 -6.33
CA ILE A 98 -4.21 -14.44 -4.94
C ILE A 98 -3.11 -15.48 -4.66
N GLU A 99 -2.88 -16.43 -5.57
CA GLU A 99 -1.82 -17.43 -5.38
C GLU A 99 -0.42 -16.82 -5.32
N VAL A 100 -0.13 -15.83 -6.18
CA VAL A 100 1.14 -15.10 -6.16
C VAL A 100 1.35 -14.42 -4.82
N ALA A 101 0.28 -13.83 -4.27
CA ALA A 101 0.31 -13.16 -2.98
C ALA A 101 0.62 -14.07 -1.79
N GLU A 102 0.20 -15.33 -1.85
CA GLU A 102 0.48 -16.32 -0.82
C GLU A 102 1.90 -16.88 -0.93
N LYS A 103 2.44 -17.01 -2.14
CA LYS A 103 3.76 -17.64 -2.38
C LYS A 103 4.93 -16.67 -2.26
N GLU A 104 4.74 -15.40 -2.60
CA GLU A 104 5.82 -14.41 -2.73
C GLU A 104 5.72 -13.30 -1.69
N HIS A 105 5.69 -13.62 -0.40
CA HIS A 105 5.47 -12.63 0.67
C HIS A 105 6.31 -11.34 0.56
N ASP A 106 7.59 -11.44 0.21
CA ASP A 106 8.50 -10.29 0.12
C ASP A 106 8.36 -9.47 -1.19
N GLN A 107 7.83 -10.05 -2.26
CA GLN A 107 7.72 -9.43 -3.60
C GLN A 107 6.28 -9.35 -4.13
N ARG A 108 5.32 -9.74 -3.30
CA ARG A 108 3.90 -9.84 -3.62
C ARG A 108 3.37 -8.61 -4.35
N LEU A 109 3.66 -7.42 -3.81
CA LEU A 109 3.11 -6.19 -4.37
C LEU A 109 3.65 -5.92 -5.77
N SER A 110 4.97 -6.06 -6.01
CA SER A 110 5.53 -5.88 -7.35
C SER A 110 5.02 -6.92 -8.34
N ALA A 111 4.83 -8.16 -7.89
CA ALA A 111 4.28 -9.24 -8.71
C ALA A 111 2.81 -9.02 -9.08
N ILE A 112 1.98 -8.49 -8.16
CA ILE A 112 0.60 -8.09 -8.46
C ILE A 112 0.59 -6.89 -9.40
N VAL A 113 1.29 -5.81 -9.02
CA VAL A 113 1.17 -4.52 -9.71
C VAL A 113 1.68 -4.61 -11.15
N SER A 114 2.73 -5.38 -11.42
CA SER A 114 3.24 -5.62 -12.78
C SER A 114 2.24 -6.28 -13.73
N LYS A 115 1.19 -6.92 -13.21
CA LYS A 115 0.13 -7.58 -14.00
C LYS A 115 -1.18 -6.80 -14.01
N THR A 116 -1.20 -5.59 -13.45
CA THR A 116 -2.41 -4.78 -13.29
C THR A 116 -2.22 -3.37 -13.82
N VAL A 117 -3.33 -2.65 -13.99
CA VAL A 117 -3.32 -1.24 -14.38
C VAL A 117 -3.76 -0.41 -13.16
N PRO A 118 -2.90 0.44 -12.59
CA PRO A 118 -3.25 1.25 -11.42
C PRO A 118 -4.34 2.27 -11.77
N CYS A 119 -5.28 2.46 -10.85
CA CYS A 119 -6.38 3.41 -10.99
C CYS A 119 -6.14 4.71 -10.19
N ALA A 120 -5.51 4.61 -9.02
CA ALA A 120 -5.17 5.73 -8.14
C ALA A 120 -3.75 5.57 -7.57
N PRO A 121 -3.15 6.65 -7.03
CA PRO A 121 -1.95 6.53 -6.22
C PRO A 121 -2.15 5.57 -5.04
N PRO A 122 -1.10 4.84 -4.60
CA PRO A 122 -1.16 4.03 -3.41
C PRO A 122 -1.54 4.85 -2.16
N PHE A 123 -2.35 4.30 -1.27
CA PHE A 123 -2.82 4.97 -0.07
C PHE A 123 -2.69 4.08 1.17
N ASP A 124 -2.61 4.69 2.35
CA ASP A 124 -2.52 3.97 3.62
C ASP A 124 -3.92 3.62 4.15
N GLY A 125 -4.05 2.46 4.78
CA GLY A 125 -5.18 2.21 5.67
C GLY A 125 -4.92 2.78 7.05
N VAL A 126 -5.98 3.00 7.82
CA VAL A 126 -5.91 3.40 9.24
C VAL A 126 -6.45 2.24 10.07
N ARG A 127 -5.62 1.60 10.90
CA ARG A 127 -6.04 0.45 11.71
C ARG A 127 -6.47 0.82 13.12
N THR A 128 -6.01 1.97 13.61
CA THR A 128 -6.25 2.42 14.98
C THR A 128 -6.53 3.90 14.99
N VAL A 129 -7.40 4.31 15.90
CA VAL A 129 -7.76 5.71 16.17
C VAL A 129 -7.77 5.92 17.68
N GLU A 130 -7.78 7.17 18.14
CA GLU A 130 -7.91 7.47 19.57
C GLU A 130 -9.22 6.87 20.10
N ASP A 131 -9.21 6.37 21.33
CA ASP A 131 -10.37 5.74 21.95
C ASP A 131 -11.55 6.71 22.13
N THR A 132 -11.26 8.02 22.21
CA THR A 132 -12.21 9.13 22.24
C THR A 132 -12.95 9.36 20.92
N GLU A 133 -12.45 8.83 19.80
CA GLU A 133 -13.11 9.01 18.50
C GLU A 133 -14.47 8.30 18.47
N PRO A 134 -15.53 8.91 17.93
CA PRO A 134 -16.88 8.35 18.00
C PRO A 134 -17.17 7.26 16.95
N TYR A 135 -16.27 7.02 15.99
CA TYR A 135 -16.46 6.07 14.89
C TYR A 135 -15.71 4.76 15.11
N ASP A 136 -16.20 3.68 14.51
CA ASP A 136 -15.65 2.33 14.55
C ASP A 136 -15.32 1.79 13.14
N GLU A 137 -15.62 2.55 12.09
CA GLU A 137 -15.30 2.23 10.71
C GLU A 137 -14.86 3.47 9.93
N ILE A 138 -13.85 3.29 9.06
CA ILE A 138 -13.46 4.25 8.02
C ILE A 138 -13.82 3.65 6.66
N ARG A 139 -14.64 4.38 5.89
CA ARG A 139 -15.05 4.00 4.54
C ARG A 139 -14.50 4.96 3.50
N TRP A 140 -13.76 4.44 2.53
CA TRP A 140 -13.37 5.22 1.35
C TRP A 140 -14.40 5.08 0.24
N HIS A 141 -14.85 6.21 -0.29
CA HIS A 141 -15.71 6.24 -1.47
C HIS A 141 -14.90 6.71 -2.67
N TYR A 142 -14.67 5.82 -3.63
CA TYR A 142 -13.99 6.15 -4.87
C TYR A 142 -14.99 6.25 -6.03
N ARG A 143 -14.74 7.20 -6.92
CA ARG A 143 -15.32 7.25 -8.25
C ARG A 143 -14.28 6.76 -9.24
N VAL A 144 -14.64 5.83 -10.11
CA VAL A 144 -13.70 5.17 -11.02
C VAL A 144 -14.21 5.24 -12.44
N SER A 145 -13.36 5.68 -13.36
CA SER A 145 -13.59 5.65 -14.80
C SER A 145 -12.62 4.66 -15.44
N LEU A 146 -13.15 3.68 -16.17
CA LEU A 146 -12.35 2.71 -16.91
C LEU A 146 -12.50 2.92 -18.40
N SER A 147 -11.40 2.69 -19.11
CA SER A 147 -11.34 2.68 -20.57
C SER A 147 -10.50 1.50 -21.03
N ALA A 148 -10.52 1.20 -22.34
CA ALA A 148 -9.71 0.12 -22.91
C ALA A 148 -8.20 0.27 -22.62
N SER A 149 -7.72 1.52 -22.46
CA SER A 149 -6.29 1.82 -22.31
C SER A 149 -5.88 2.28 -20.91
N GLY A 150 -6.81 2.38 -19.95
CA GLY A 150 -6.47 2.95 -18.65
C GLY A 150 -7.58 2.90 -17.62
N CYS A 151 -7.16 3.08 -16.37
CA CYS A 151 -8.03 3.19 -15.22
C CYS A 151 -7.70 4.51 -14.49
N LYS A 152 -8.74 5.25 -14.10
CA LYS A 152 -8.58 6.44 -13.26
C LYS A 152 -9.59 6.37 -12.12
N ALA A 153 -9.12 6.64 -10.91
CA ALA A 153 -9.94 6.68 -9.72
C ALA A 153 -9.68 7.96 -8.92
N GLU A 154 -10.75 8.52 -8.40
CA GLU A 154 -10.76 9.70 -7.55
C GLU A 154 -11.38 9.34 -6.20
N LEU A 155 -10.69 9.65 -5.11
CA LEU A 155 -11.25 9.54 -3.77
C LEU A 155 -12.25 10.69 -3.59
N VAL A 156 -13.54 10.38 -3.63
CA VAL A 156 -14.62 11.37 -3.51
C VAL A 156 -14.72 11.85 -2.07
N ARG A 157 -14.62 10.93 -1.12
CA ARG A 157 -14.65 11.22 0.33
C ARG A 157 -14.16 10.03 1.15
N THR A 158 -13.78 10.33 2.39
CA THR A 158 -13.59 9.37 3.47
C THR A 158 -14.71 9.60 4.48
N ALA A 159 -15.49 8.56 4.78
CA ALA A 159 -16.56 8.61 5.76
C ALA A 159 -16.12 7.94 7.06
N HIS A 160 -16.50 8.54 8.18
CA HIS A 160 -16.31 7.98 9.53
C HIS A 160 -17.67 7.47 10.01
N LEU A 161 -17.77 6.16 10.25
CA LEU A 161 -19.04 5.52 10.59
C LEU A 161 -19.02 4.99 12.02
N ASN A 162 -20.18 5.03 12.68
CA ASN A 162 -20.43 4.35 13.94
C ASN A 162 -21.69 3.49 13.80
N ASP A 163 -21.60 2.19 14.04
CA ASP A 163 -22.70 1.24 13.83
C ASP A 163 -23.31 1.34 12.41
N GLY A 164 -22.45 1.56 11.40
CA GLY A 164 -22.84 1.73 10.00
C GLY A 164 -23.52 3.07 9.67
N LYS A 165 -23.64 3.99 10.63
CA LYS A 165 -24.15 5.35 10.40
C LYS A 165 -23.00 6.30 10.12
N ASP A 166 -23.12 7.04 9.03
CA ASP A 166 -22.17 8.08 8.65
C ASP A 166 -22.26 9.28 9.59
N LEU A 167 -21.15 9.61 10.25
CA LEU A 167 -21.04 10.76 11.16
C LEU A 167 -20.76 12.07 10.41
N ASP A 168 -20.23 11.96 9.18
CA ASP A 168 -19.88 13.08 8.31
C ASP A 168 -20.61 12.97 6.96
N PRO A 169 -21.97 12.93 6.95
CA PRO A 169 -22.69 12.77 5.71
C PRO A 169 -22.44 13.96 4.78
N PRO A 170 -22.29 13.74 3.46
CA PRO A 170 -22.15 14.84 2.52
C PRO A 170 -23.36 15.75 2.67
N ALA A 171 -23.12 17.07 2.66
CA ALA A 171 -24.19 18.05 2.73
C ALA A 171 -25.24 17.68 1.66
N LYS A 172 -26.46 17.37 2.11
CA LYS A 172 -27.57 17.03 1.22
C LYS A 172 -27.66 18.15 0.18
N PRO A 173 -27.59 17.88 -1.13
CA PRO A 173 -27.78 18.93 -2.13
C PRO A 173 -29.11 19.59 -1.82
N SER A 174 -29.07 20.85 -1.39
CA SER A 174 -30.28 21.60 -1.08
C SER A 174 -31.08 21.68 -2.36
N ALA A 175 -32.21 20.97 -2.39
CA ALA A 175 -33.26 21.16 -3.37
C ALA A 175 -33.94 22.51 -3.12
N SER A 176 -33.20 23.60 -3.36
CA SER A 176 -33.71 24.98 -3.34
C SER A 176 -32.73 25.87 -4.09
N ALA A 177 -32.83 25.82 -5.42
CA ALA A 177 -32.78 26.99 -6.28
C ALA A 177 -33.11 26.55 -7.72
N VAL A 178 -34.38 26.19 -7.95
CA VAL A 178 -34.98 26.48 -9.27
C VAL A 178 -35.25 27.99 -9.25
N ALA A 179 -34.21 28.78 -9.42
CA ALA A 179 -34.32 30.18 -9.77
C ALA A 179 -33.92 30.30 -11.23
N SER A 180 -34.96 30.17 -12.07
CA SER A 180 -34.98 30.63 -13.45
C SER A 180 -34.31 32.01 -13.53
N SER A 181 -33.09 32.05 -14.06
CA SER A 181 -32.51 33.28 -14.58
C SER A 181 -32.45 33.11 -16.09
N ALA A 182 -33.40 33.77 -16.74
CA ALA A 182 -33.42 33.95 -18.18
C ALA A 182 -32.06 34.52 -18.66
N PRO A 183 -31.57 34.12 -19.85
CA PRO A 183 -30.37 34.72 -20.42
C PRO A 183 -30.66 36.18 -20.76
N THR A 184 -30.16 37.10 -19.93
CA THR A 184 -30.02 38.50 -20.33
C THR A 184 -28.88 38.57 -21.33
N THR A 185 -29.23 38.92 -22.56
CA THR A 185 -28.30 39.19 -23.67
C THR A 185 -27.45 40.39 -23.29
N ALA A 186 -26.18 40.16 -22.93
CA ALA A 186 -25.19 41.22 -22.80
C ALA A 186 -24.54 41.48 -24.17
N PRO A 187 -24.35 42.75 -24.56
CA PRO A 187 -23.77 43.12 -25.85
C PRO A 187 -22.29 42.74 -25.94
N ALA A 188 -21.87 42.36 -27.15
CA ALA A 188 -20.49 42.09 -27.51
C ALA A 188 -19.58 43.27 -27.16
N MET A 189 -18.67 43.07 -26.20
CA MET A 189 -17.51 43.92 -26.02
C MET A 189 -16.27 43.21 -26.54
N SER A 190 -15.80 43.77 -27.66
CA SER A 190 -14.44 43.86 -28.17
C SER A 190 -13.36 42.99 -27.53
N ALA A 191 -12.78 42.11 -28.36
CA ALA A 191 -11.58 41.35 -28.10
C ALA A 191 -10.44 42.24 -27.58
N ALA A 192 -9.87 41.84 -26.44
CA ALA A 192 -8.56 42.29 -26.01
C ALA A 192 -7.49 41.50 -26.82
N PRO A 193 -6.42 42.16 -27.30
CA PRO A 193 -5.35 41.50 -28.03
C PRO A 193 -4.61 40.48 -27.14
N PRO A 194 -4.08 39.40 -27.72
CA PRO A 194 -3.30 38.42 -26.96
C PRO A 194 -2.05 39.06 -26.35
N PRO A 195 -1.64 38.65 -25.14
CA PRO A 195 -0.38 39.08 -24.56
C PRO A 195 0.80 38.64 -25.45
N PRO A 196 1.85 39.46 -25.60
CA PRO A 196 3.01 39.11 -26.40
C PRO A 196 3.70 37.85 -25.87
N ALA A 197 4.08 36.98 -26.80
CA ALA A 197 4.81 35.75 -26.53
C ALA A 197 6.13 36.05 -25.81
N THR A 198 6.29 35.48 -24.61
CA THR A 198 7.56 35.47 -23.91
C THR A 198 8.57 34.62 -24.70
N PRO A 199 9.78 35.14 -24.99
CA PRO A 199 10.80 34.39 -25.71
C PRO A 199 11.27 33.17 -24.89
N PRO A 200 11.64 32.07 -25.57
CA PRO A 200 12.12 30.87 -24.90
C PRO A 200 13.41 31.15 -24.12
N ARG A 201 13.41 30.72 -22.86
CA ARG A 201 14.59 30.75 -22.00
C ARG A 201 15.65 29.81 -22.60
N PRO A 202 16.89 30.28 -22.88
CA PRO A 202 17.93 29.41 -23.41
C PRO A 202 18.27 28.32 -22.38
N ALA A 203 18.42 27.10 -22.90
CA ALA A 203 18.85 25.93 -22.16
C ALA A 203 20.26 26.17 -21.56
N SER A 204 20.35 26.14 -20.23
CA SER A 204 21.64 26.04 -19.55
C SER A 204 22.19 24.64 -19.79
N SER A 205 23.07 24.54 -20.79
CA SER A 205 23.96 23.41 -21.00
C SER A 205 25.01 23.38 -19.87
N CYS A 206 24.78 22.55 -18.85
CA CYS A 206 25.86 22.08 -17.99
C CYS A 206 26.35 20.73 -18.51
N SER A 207 27.36 20.81 -19.38
CA SER A 207 28.27 19.70 -19.66
C SER A 207 29.03 19.34 -18.37
N PHE A 208 28.64 18.27 -17.69
CA PHE A 208 29.55 17.55 -16.80
C PHE A 208 30.00 16.27 -17.50
N ARG A 209 31.14 16.41 -18.17
CA ARG A 209 31.98 15.30 -18.63
C ARG A 209 32.77 14.85 -17.40
N GLY A 210 32.42 13.70 -16.84
CA GLY A 210 33.08 13.14 -15.66
C GLY A 210 32.90 11.63 -15.63
N ALA A 211 33.75 10.93 -16.37
CA ALA A 211 33.90 9.48 -16.26
C ALA A 211 34.45 9.13 -14.87
N ALA A 212 33.77 8.24 -14.15
CA ALA A 212 34.36 7.49 -13.04
C ALA A 212 33.73 6.10 -12.97
N ALA A 213 34.61 5.10 -12.86
CA ALA A 213 34.39 3.68 -13.07
C ALA A 213 33.52 2.98 -12.00
N PRO A 214 32.98 1.78 -12.30
CA PRO A 214 32.26 0.96 -11.32
C PRO A 214 33.20 0.41 -10.25
N GLY A 215 32.90 0.72 -8.99
CA GLY A 215 33.59 0.20 -7.81
C GLY A 215 33.28 -1.28 -7.57
N THR A 216 34.17 -2.14 -8.06
CA THR A 216 34.34 -3.53 -7.59
C THR A 216 35.05 -3.51 -6.23
N GLY A 217 34.29 -3.38 -5.13
CA GLY A 217 34.89 -3.11 -3.82
C GLY A 217 34.39 -3.88 -2.60
N ILE A 218 33.41 -4.80 -2.73
CA ILE A 218 32.84 -5.47 -1.53
C ILE A 218 32.62 -6.99 -1.71
N ALA A 219 32.97 -7.56 -2.87
CA ALA A 219 32.76 -8.99 -3.13
C ALA A 219 33.85 -9.93 -2.54
N TRP A 220 34.96 -9.40 -2.02
CA TRP A 220 36.10 -10.23 -1.60
C TRP A 220 36.13 -10.61 -0.11
N LEU A 221 35.35 -9.96 0.76
CA LEU A 221 35.35 -10.27 2.20
C LEU A 221 34.39 -11.41 2.60
N ALA A 222 33.40 -11.74 1.77
CA ALA A 222 32.45 -12.82 2.07
C ALA A 222 33.00 -14.23 1.73
N LEU A 223 33.96 -14.36 0.81
CA LEU A 223 34.49 -15.65 0.36
C LEU A 223 35.61 -16.22 1.25
N MET A 224 36.31 -15.39 2.04
CA MET A 224 37.34 -15.88 2.98
C MET A 224 36.76 -16.44 4.28
N GLY A 225 35.56 -16.02 4.70
CA GLY A 225 34.90 -16.53 5.92
C GLY A 225 34.38 -17.97 5.82
N LEU A 226 34.00 -18.42 4.64
CA LEU A 226 33.47 -19.78 4.40
C LEU A 226 34.58 -20.84 4.23
N ALA A 227 35.80 -20.42 3.87
CA ALA A 227 36.93 -21.34 3.72
C ALA A 227 37.54 -21.74 5.07
N LEU A 228 37.57 -20.86 6.08
CA LEU A 228 38.08 -21.22 7.41
C LEU A 228 37.14 -22.12 8.21
N ARG A 229 35.80 -22.04 8.02
CA ARG A 229 34.85 -22.90 8.74
C ARG A 229 34.88 -24.36 8.30
N ARG A 230 35.32 -24.68 7.08
CA ARG A 230 35.43 -26.08 6.62
C ARG A 230 36.69 -26.80 7.11
N ARG A 231 37.74 -26.08 7.51
CA ARG A 231 38.98 -26.69 8.02
C ARG A 231 38.92 -27.09 9.49
N LEU A 232 38.04 -26.48 10.29
CA LEU A 232 37.87 -26.78 11.72
C LEU A 232 36.87 -27.91 12.01
N ARG A 233 36.20 -28.49 10.99
CA ARG A 233 35.24 -29.61 11.15
C ARG A 233 35.79 -30.96 10.64
N ARG A 234 37.07 -31.05 10.28
CA ARG A 234 37.72 -32.30 9.82
C ARG A 234 39.02 -32.62 10.58
N GLY A 235 39.20 -32.04 11.77
CA GLY A 235 40.25 -32.42 12.72
C GLY A 235 39.61 -33.05 13.94
#